data_AF-A0A2H9TET6-F1
#
_entry.id   AF-A0A2H9TET6-F1
#
_cell.length_a   1.000
_cell.length_b   1.000
_cell.length_c   1.000
_cell.angle_alpha   90.00
_cell.angle_beta   90.00
_cell.angle_gamma   90.00
#
_symmetry.space_group_name_H-M   'P 1'
#
loop_
_entity.id
_entity.type
_entity.pdbx_description
1 polymer ?
#
loop_
_entity_poly.entity_id
_entity_poly.type
_entity_poly.pdbx_seq_one_letter_code
_entity_poly.pdbx_strand_id
1 'polypeptide(L)'
;MKKEGFSLIALILSLNFMSAAYGSFNNFSLSGLFSEMNIAMYLNGLLFITLFAVIYWLTSKSPLGENRAVSWIVALCISSFSMWGILKSGFSFEDLIYSMGVSEDMLPIFLAIVGIAVGIFLIWKFGFKKFIGIVFLLAGALLIILSILDQVYEKGVGIMLGILLMVIGMILNKKKAGNYSENSRTFRFGKKLGYGLAYSASKPKLLCFIILLLGMALLYFGITGGKLIFMGIGLVLLLLGLWCLFHKKRIPNSGLIPPKVSQNAPPQAIEKEKLIYQKRQRSIYDLKQKYIAYGNRFNQVSRSNPQESKRILQTMDIIIKMAKKQGVKEREFLSNKYIMNYKPVDEIRKKSGY
;
A
#
# COMPACT_ATOMS: atom_id res chain seq x y z
N MET A 1 2.71 14.32 12.72
CA MET A 1 3.18 14.67 11.36
C MET A 1 2.03 14.91 10.38
N LYS A 2 1.04 15.79 10.67
CA LYS A 2 -0.14 15.95 9.78
C LYS A 2 -0.40 17.36 9.24
N LYS A 3 0.38 18.37 9.64
CA LYS A 3 0.19 19.75 9.15
C LYS A 3 1.43 20.33 8.46
N GLU A 4 2.63 19.93 8.86
CA GLU A 4 3.87 20.54 8.34
C GLU A 4 4.23 20.12 6.91
N GLY A 5 3.94 18.88 6.49
CA GLY A 5 4.25 18.44 5.12
C GLY A 5 3.42 19.11 4.02
N PHE A 6 2.25 19.67 4.37
CA PHE A 6 1.41 20.41 3.42
C PHE A 6 1.98 21.81 3.14
N SER A 7 2.63 22.43 4.13
CA SER A 7 3.25 23.75 4.01
C SER A 7 4.39 23.77 3.00
N LEU A 8 5.27 22.75 3.01
CA LEU A 8 6.40 22.65 2.08
C LEU A 8 5.97 22.46 0.61
N ILE A 9 4.94 21.63 0.37
CA ILE A 9 4.41 21.43 -0.98
C ILE A 9 3.70 22.70 -1.47
N ALA A 10 2.96 23.37 -0.60
CA ALA A 10 2.34 24.66 -0.92
C ALA A 10 3.40 25.74 -1.22
N LEU A 11 4.53 25.75 -0.50
CA LEU A 11 5.63 26.69 -0.69
C LEU A 11 6.37 26.48 -2.03
N ILE A 12 6.58 25.22 -2.43
CA ILE A 12 7.17 24.86 -3.73
C ILE A 12 6.21 25.21 -4.88
N LEU A 13 4.91 24.98 -4.71
CA LEU A 13 3.91 25.39 -5.69
C LEU A 13 3.82 26.93 -5.78
N SER A 14 3.86 27.64 -4.64
CA SER A 14 3.80 29.10 -4.63
C SER A 14 5.04 29.78 -5.21
N LEU A 15 6.20 29.12 -5.24
CA LEU A 15 7.41 29.64 -5.90
C LEU A 15 7.19 29.86 -7.41
N ASN A 16 6.42 28.98 -8.07
CA ASN A 16 6.05 29.18 -9.48
C ASN A 16 5.05 30.34 -9.66
N PHE A 17 4.18 30.58 -8.68
CA PHE A 17 3.24 31.71 -8.70
C PHE A 17 3.91 33.06 -8.39
N MET A 18 4.96 33.10 -7.55
CA MET A 18 5.75 34.33 -7.32
C MET A 18 6.51 34.78 -8.56
N SER A 19 6.98 33.85 -9.41
CA SER A 19 7.62 34.19 -10.68
C SER A 19 6.65 34.85 -11.67
N ALA A 20 5.35 34.53 -11.61
CA ALA A 20 4.31 35.12 -12.47
C ALA A 20 3.88 36.52 -12.01
N ALA A 21 4.15 36.91 -10.75
CA ALA A 21 3.72 38.19 -10.19
C ALA A 21 4.67 39.36 -10.49
N TYR A 22 5.93 39.09 -10.85
CA TYR A 22 6.97 40.13 -11.02
C TYR A 22 7.43 40.38 -12.46
N GLY A 23 6.87 39.67 -13.45
CA GLY A 23 7.19 39.88 -14.87
C GLY A 23 5.94 40.23 -15.66
N SER A 24 5.99 41.35 -16.39
CA SER A 24 4.98 41.81 -17.36
C SER A 24 4.86 40.83 -18.55
N PHE A 25 4.48 39.59 -18.29
CA PHE A 25 4.20 38.56 -19.28
C PHE A 25 2.71 38.22 -19.23
N ASN A 26 2.12 38.23 -20.43
CA ASN A 26 0.73 37.90 -20.72
C ASN A 26 0.19 36.77 -19.84
N ASN A 27 -1.04 36.96 -19.35
CA ASN A 27 -1.92 35.98 -18.72
C ASN A 27 -1.36 34.54 -18.71
N PHE A 28 -0.86 34.12 -17.55
CA PHE A 28 -0.45 32.73 -17.29
C PHE A 28 -1.60 31.80 -17.64
N SER A 29 -1.52 31.15 -18.80
CA SER A 29 -2.48 30.12 -19.22
C SER A 29 -1.86 28.76 -18.99
N LEU A 30 -2.63 27.83 -18.40
CA LEU A 30 -2.22 26.44 -18.27
C LEU A 30 -1.89 25.83 -19.65
N SER A 31 -2.58 26.27 -20.70
CA SER A 31 -2.28 25.90 -22.08
C SER A 31 -0.86 26.31 -22.48
N GLY A 32 -0.43 27.53 -22.12
CA GLY A 32 0.93 28.04 -22.35
C GLY A 32 1.98 27.21 -21.62
N LEU A 33 1.71 26.85 -20.36
CA LEU A 33 2.61 26.03 -19.54
C LEU A 33 2.90 24.65 -20.17
N PHE A 34 1.87 24.00 -20.71
CA PHE A 34 2.04 22.68 -21.35
C PHE A 34 2.58 22.78 -22.78
N SER A 35 2.31 23.88 -23.50
CA SER A 35 2.85 24.10 -24.85
C SER A 35 4.33 24.48 -24.84
N GLU A 36 4.82 25.10 -23.77
CA GLU A 36 6.24 25.45 -23.60
C GLU A 36 7.09 24.27 -23.10
N MET A 37 6.46 23.23 -22.56
CA MET A 37 7.19 22.03 -22.14
C MET A 37 7.61 21.21 -23.37
N ASN A 38 8.87 21.37 -23.75
CA ASN A 38 9.51 20.49 -24.72
C ASN A 38 9.47 19.02 -24.22
N ILE A 39 9.35 18.07 -25.14
CA ILE A 39 9.45 16.63 -24.93
C ILE A 39 10.64 16.26 -24.04
N ALA A 40 11.80 16.86 -24.30
CA ALA A 40 13.01 16.71 -23.50
C ALA A 40 12.77 16.99 -22.00
N MET A 41 11.95 18.02 -21.68
CA MET A 41 11.63 18.39 -20.30
C MET A 41 10.77 17.33 -19.61
N TYR A 42 9.81 16.72 -20.32
CA TYR A 42 9.01 15.61 -19.81
C TYR A 42 9.86 14.37 -19.53
N LEU A 43 10.76 14.03 -20.45
CA LEU A 43 11.70 12.90 -20.27
C LEU A 43 12.58 13.12 -19.04
N ASN A 44 13.14 14.32 -18.90
CA ASN A 44 13.96 14.69 -17.75
C ASN A 44 13.17 14.65 -16.42
N GLY A 45 11.93 15.14 -16.42
CA GLY A 45 11.05 15.05 -15.26
C GLY A 45 10.73 13.61 -14.86
N LEU A 46 10.43 12.76 -15.85
CA LEU A 46 10.13 11.34 -15.63
C LEU A 46 11.35 10.57 -15.14
N LEU A 47 12.54 10.88 -15.68
CA LEU A 47 13.82 10.34 -15.23
C LEU A 47 14.09 10.73 -13.77
N PHE A 48 13.92 12.01 -13.42
CA PHE A 48 14.07 12.50 -12.05
C PHE A 48 13.16 11.75 -11.08
N ILE A 49 11.86 11.62 -11.40
CA ILE A 49 10.89 10.90 -10.55
C ILE A 49 11.30 9.44 -10.38
N THR A 50 11.78 8.81 -11.45
CA THR A 50 12.20 7.40 -11.44
C THR A 50 13.45 7.21 -10.58
N LEU A 51 14.48 8.05 -10.75
CA LEU A 51 15.68 8.06 -9.92
C LEU A 51 15.32 8.29 -8.44
N PHE A 52 14.50 9.29 -8.16
CA PHE A 52 14.02 9.59 -6.81
C PHE A 52 13.33 8.37 -6.18
N ALA A 53 12.44 7.71 -6.92
CA ALA A 53 11.72 6.54 -6.42
C ALA A 53 12.65 5.35 -6.11
N VAL A 54 13.64 5.10 -6.99
CA VAL A 54 14.64 4.03 -6.80
C VAL A 54 15.53 4.33 -5.60
N ILE A 55 16.07 5.55 -5.51
CA ILE A 55 16.93 5.97 -4.41
C ILE A 55 16.15 5.93 -3.09
N TYR A 56 14.93 6.45 -3.05
CA TYR A 56 14.07 6.40 -1.86
C TYR A 56 13.79 4.96 -1.43
N TRP A 57 13.56 4.05 -2.38
CA TRP A 57 13.38 2.64 -2.07
C TRP A 57 14.64 2.02 -1.47
N LEU A 58 15.82 2.32 -2.01
CA LEU A 58 17.11 1.87 -1.47
C LEU A 58 17.38 2.44 -0.07
N THR A 59 17.20 3.75 0.14
CA THR A 59 17.42 4.38 1.45
C THR A 59 16.40 3.94 2.49
N SER A 60 15.18 3.59 2.08
CA SER A 60 14.16 3.05 3.00
C SER A 60 14.51 1.68 3.58
N LYS A 61 15.42 0.93 2.93
CA LYS A 61 15.91 -0.37 3.39
C LYS A 61 17.22 -0.28 4.17
N SER A 62 17.90 0.87 4.14
CA SER A 62 19.17 1.07 4.82
C SER A 62 18.93 1.43 6.31
N PRO A 63 19.99 1.50 7.15
CA PRO A 63 19.88 1.95 8.54
C PRO A 63 19.27 3.36 8.67
N LEU A 64 19.37 4.19 7.62
CA LEU A 64 18.75 5.52 7.56
C LEU A 64 17.22 5.45 7.39
N GLY A 65 16.66 4.26 7.14
CA GLY A 65 15.23 4.01 6.98
C GLY A 65 14.40 4.13 8.26
N GLU A 66 15.03 4.27 9.43
CA GLU A 66 14.32 4.46 10.70
C GLU A 66 13.49 5.76 10.71
N ASN A 67 14.03 6.83 10.13
CA ASN A 67 13.34 8.09 9.98
C ASN A 67 12.96 8.36 8.51
N ARG A 68 11.69 8.12 8.18
CA ARG A 68 11.16 8.29 6.82
C ARG A 68 11.37 9.69 6.24
N ALA A 69 11.39 10.73 7.08
CA ALA A 69 11.63 12.09 6.61
C ALA A 69 13.07 12.26 6.12
N VAL A 70 14.04 11.72 6.87
CA VAL A 70 15.46 11.74 6.50
C VAL A 70 15.68 10.95 5.21
N SER A 71 15.10 9.75 5.07
CA SER A 71 15.24 8.97 3.83
C SER A 71 14.67 9.70 2.61
N TRP A 72 13.60 10.49 2.79
CA TRP A 72 12.98 11.28 1.72
C TRP A 72 13.85 12.47 1.31
N ILE A 73 14.38 13.23 2.28
CA ILE A 73 15.29 14.35 2.03
C ILE A 73 16.57 13.86 1.33
N VAL A 74 17.17 12.78 1.82
CA VAL A 74 18.38 12.21 1.22
C VAL A 74 18.11 11.73 -0.20
N ALA A 75 16.97 11.06 -0.45
CA ALA A 75 16.61 10.64 -1.79
C ALA A 75 16.41 11.82 -2.74
N LEU A 76 15.78 12.90 -2.25
CA LEU A 76 15.57 14.13 -3.01
C LEU A 76 16.92 14.73 -3.42
N CYS A 77 17.82 14.95 -2.46
CA CYS A 77 19.15 15.50 -2.72
C CYS A 77 19.92 14.68 -3.76
N ILE A 78 20.02 13.35 -3.56
CA ILE A 78 20.78 12.49 -4.48
C ILE A 78 20.16 12.50 -5.87
N SER A 79 18.82 12.43 -5.99
CA SER A 79 18.13 12.48 -7.29
C SER A 79 18.33 13.82 -8.01
N SER A 80 18.30 14.95 -7.29
CA SER A 80 18.51 16.28 -7.86
C SER A 80 19.95 16.47 -8.34
N PHE A 81 20.94 16.05 -7.55
CA PHE A 81 22.34 16.10 -7.97
C PHE A 81 22.64 15.16 -9.15
N SER A 82 22.04 13.97 -9.15
CA SER A 82 22.16 13.04 -10.28
C SER A 82 21.58 13.66 -11.56
N MET A 83 20.39 14.26 -11.47
CA MET A 83 19.73 14.92 -12.60
C MET A 83 20.58 16.11 -13.11
N TRP A 84 21.10 16.93 -12.20
CA TRP A 84 21.99 18.03 -12.56
C TRP A 84 23.26 17.54 -13.29
N GLY A 85 23.87 16.45 -12.81
CA GLY A 85 25.01 15.84 -13.48
C GLY A 85 24.70 15.34 -14.90
N ILE A 86 23.54 14.70 -15.08
CA ILE A 86 23.06 14.24 -16.39
C ILE A 86 22.86 15.43 -17.33
N LEU A 87 22.16 16.48 -16.89
CA LEU A 87 21.95 17.69 -17.70
C LEU A 87 23.26 18.37 -18.07
N LYS A 88 24.22 18.48 -17.13
CA LYS A 88 25.53 19.10 -17.38
C LYS A 88 26.38 18.30 -18.36
N SER A 89 26.23 16.98 -18.40
CA SER A 89 26.97 16.13 -19.33
C SER A 89 26.54 16.28 -20.79
N GLY A 90 25.45 17.00 -21.07
CA GLY A 90 24.86 17.09 -22.40
C GLY A 90 24.15 15.79 -22.83
N PHE A 91 23.93 14.86 -21.89
CA PHE A 91 23.23 13.62 -22.18
C PHE A 91 21.74 13.89 -22.45
N SER A 92 21.31 13.62 -23.68
CA SER A 92 19.92 13.70 -24.10
C SER A 92 19.27 12.32 -24.02
N PHE A 93 18.29 12.18 -23.12
CA PHE A 93 17.49 10.94 -23.02
C PHE A 93 16.61 10.72 -24.25
N GLU A 94 16.27 11.82 -24.93
CA GLU A 94 15.52 11.83 -26.17
C GLU A 94 16.33 11.17 -27.28
N ASP A 95 17.59 11.57 -27.46
CA ASP A 95 18.51 11.00 -28.45
C ASP A 95 18.72 9.49 -28.21
N LEU A 96 18.81 9.08 -26.94
CA LEU A 96 18.90 7.67 -26.58
C LEU A 96 17.67 6.89 -27.05
N ILE A 97 16.46 7.40 -26.83
CA ILE A 97 15.23 6.71 -27.22
C ILE A 97 15.08 6.68 -28.75
N TYR A 98 15.42 7.77 -29.45
CA TYR A 98 15.44 7.79 -30.91
C TYR A 98 16.48 6.82 -31.48
N SER A 99 17.65 6.67 -30.83
CA SER A 99 18.65 5.68 -31.21
C SER A 99 18.16 4.23 -31.09
N MET A 100 17.13 3.97 -30.26
CA MET A 100 16.48 2.66 -30.15
C MET A 100 15.43 2.42 -31.25
N GLY A 101 15.25 3.35 -32.19
CA GLY A 101 14.32 3.24 -33.31
C GLY A 101 12.88 3.65 -32.99
N VAL A 102 12.65 4.36 -31.89
CA VAL A 102 11.34 4.95 -31.60
C VAL A 102 11.18 6.22 -32.44
N SER A 103 10.12 6.32 -33.24
CA SER A 103 9.85 7.53 -34.02
C SER A 103 9.36 8.68 -33.13
N GLU A 104 9.60 9.91 -33.58
CA GLU A 104 9.19 11.15 -32.90
C GLU A 104 7.68 11.15 -32.58
N ASP A 105 6.84 10.73 -33.53
CA ASP A 105 5.38 10.64 -33.34
C ASP A 105 4.95 9.62 -32.27
N MET A 106 5.74 8.57 -32.06
CA MET A 106 5.42 7.51 -31.10
C MET A 106 5.90 7.84 -29.70
N LEU A 107 6.84 8.77 -29.57
CA LEU A 107 7.47 9.10 -28.30
C LEU A 107 6.47 9.67 -27.27
N PRO A 108 5.58 10.64 -27.58
CA PRO A 108 4.58 11.12 -26.62
C PRO A 108 3.64 10.02 -26.13
N ILE A 109 3.26 9.08 -27.03
CA ILE A 109 2.40 7.95 -26.69
C ILE A 109 3.12 7.02 -25.71
N PHE A 110 4.39 6.69 -26.01
CA PHE A 110 5.20 5.83 -25.15
C PHE A 110 5.42 6.47 -23.78
N LEU A 111 5.71 7.77 -23.75
CA LEU A 111 5.96 8.56 -22.54
C LEU A 111 4.69 8.65 -21.67
N ALA A 112 3.52 8.80 -22.28
CA ALA A 112 2.24 8.75 -21.57
C ALA A 112 1.98 7.37 -20.94
N ILE A 113 2.23 6.28 -21.68
CA ILE A 113 2.06 4.90 -21.18
C ILE A 113 3.02 4.63 -20.00
N VAL A 114 4.31 4.97 -20.16
CA VAL A 114 5.31 4.80 -19.11
C VAL A 114 4.98 5.66 -17.89
N GLY A 115 4.57 6.92 -18.09
CA GLY A 115 4.14 7.82 -17.02
C GLY A 115 2.97 7.26 -16.20
N ILE A 116 1.95 6.72 -16.88
CA ILE A 116 0.81 6.05 -16.22
C ILE A 116 1.29 4.81 -15.45
N ALA A 117 2.15 3.98 -16.05
CA ALA A 117 2.66 2.76 -15.41
C ALA A 117 3.49 3.06 -14.16
N VAL A 118 4.42 4.03 -14.23
CA VAL A 118 5.21 4.50 -13.09
C VAL A 118 4.29 5.09 -12.03
N GLY A 119 3.31 5.92 -12.43
CA GLY A 119 2.31 6.47 -11.52
C GLY A 119 1.57 5.39 -10.75
N ILE A 120 1.00 4.40 -11.43
CA ILE A 120 0.30 3.26 -10.80
C ILE A 120 1.22 2.48 -9.86
N PHE A 121 2.47 2.22 -10.28
CA PHE A 121 3.45 1.53 -9.47
C PHE A 121 3.77 2.28 -8.16
N LEU A 122 3.99 3.60 -8.24
CA LEU A 122 4.25 4.45 -7.08
C LEU A 122 3.06 4.47 -6.12
N ILE A 123 1.85 4.59 -6.67
CA ILE A 123 0.59 4.54 -5.92
C ILE A 123 0.46 3.23 -5.14
N TRP A 124 0.74 2.11 -5.80
CA TRP A 124 0.59 0.78 -5.22
C TRP A 124 1.65 0.51 -4.16
N LYS A 125 2.91 0.85 -4.43
CA LYS A 125 4.05 0.52 -3.58
C LYS A 125 4.14 1.38 -2.32
N PHE A 126 3.94 2.69 -2.46
CA PHE A 126 4.19 3.63 -1.36
C PHE A 126 2.95 3.94 -0.52
N GLY A 127 1.80 3.35 -0.86
CA GLY A 127 0.59 3.48 -0.05
C GLY A 127 0.04 4.90 -0.03
N PHE A 128 0.27 5.66 -1.11
CA PHE A 128 -0.19 7.04 -1.29
C PHE A 128 -1.71 7.20 -1.37
N LYS A 129 -2.51 6.20 -0.99
CA LYS A 129 -3.99 6.26 -1.07
C LYS A 129 -4.59 7.53 -0.49
N LYS A 130 -4.03 8.03 0.63
CA LYS A 130 -4.45 9.30 1.23
C LYS A 130 -3.98 10.52 0.44
N PHE A 131 -2.73 10.51 -0.02
CA PHE A 131 -2.18 11.59 -0.82
C PHE A 131 -2.93 11.71 -2.14
N ILE A 132 -3.15 10.61 -2.85
CA ILE A 132 -3.94 10.52 -4.08
C ILE A 132 -5.37 10.99 -3.85
N GLY A 133 -6.01 10.57 -2.75
CA GLY A 133 -7.34 11.05 -2.41
C GLY A 133 -7.37 12.58 -2.23
N ILE A 134 -6.33 13.16 -1.62
CA ILE A 134 -6.17 14.62 -1.47
C ILE A 134 -5.91 15.28 -2.83
N VAL A 135 -5.02 14.72 -3.65
CA VAL A 135 -4.69 15.24 -4.99
C VAL A 135 -5.92 15.23 -5.89
N PHE A 136 -6.71 14.15 -5.92
CA PHE A 136 -7.95 14.10 -6.69
C PHE A 136 -9.00 15.09 -6.18
N LEU A 137 -9.10 15.30 -4.86
CA LEU A 137 -9.96 16.34 -4.28
C LEU A 137 -9.52 17.74 -4.71
N LEU A 138 -8.23 18.05 -4.62
CA LEU A 138 -7.67 19.35 -5.01
C LEU A 138 -7.78 19.59 -6.52
N ALA A 139 -7.41 18.61 -7.33
CA ALA A 139 -7.49 18.69 -8.79
C ALA A 139 -8.95 18.82 -9.26
N GLY A 140 -9.88 18.06 -8.65
CA GLY A 140 -11.31 18.17 -8.94
C GLY A 140 -11.87 19.54 -8.59
N ALA A 141 -11.55 20.06 -7.40
CA ALA A 141 -11.95 21.40 -6.99
C ALA A 141 -11.36 22.49 -7.90
N LEU A 142 -10.08 22.37 -8.26
CA LEU A 142 -9.40 23.29 -9.18
C LEU A 142 -10.04 23.27 -10.57
N LEU A 143 -10.39 22.10 -11.11
CA LEU A 143 -11.09 21.97 -12.39
C LEU A 143 -12.45 22.66 -12.36
N ILE A 144 -13.22 22.54 -11.28
CA ILE A 144 -14.50 23.24 -11.13
C ILE A 144 -14.29 24.75 -11.15
N ILE A 145 -13.31 25.27 -10.38
CA ILE A 145 -12.99 26.70 -10.35
C ILE A 145 -12.57 27.20 -11.73
N LEU A 146 -11.65 26.51 -12.41
CA LEU A 146 -11.18 26.89 -13.75
C LEU A 146 -12.30 26.86 -14.79
N SER A 147 -13.24 25.91 -14.66
CA SER A 147 -14.40 25.82 -15.55
C SER A 147 -15.39 26.97 -15.33
N ILE A 148 -15.56 27.45 -14.09
CA ILE A 148 -16.40 28.61 -13.77
C ILE A 148 -15.75 29.91 -14.29
N LEU A 149 -14.41 29.99 -14.27
CA LEU A 149 -13.62 31.13 -14.75
C LEU A 149 -13.46 31.17 -16.29
N ASP A 150 -14.18 30.33 -17.04
CA ASP A 150 -14.16 30.28 -18.51
C ASP A 150 -12.78 29.96 -19.12
N GLN A 151 -11.91 29.29 -18.35
CA GLN A 151 -10.59 28.85 -18.83
C GLN A 151 -10.61 27.48 -19.52
N VAL A 152 -11.73 26.75 -19.41
CA VAL A 152 -11.92 25.42 -20.01
C VAL A 152 -12.89 25.54 -21.18
N TYR A 153 -12.45 25.09 -22.36
CA TYR A 153 -13.19 25.22 -23.63
C TYR A 153 -14.65 24.77 -23.54
N GLU A 154 -14.92 23.66 -22.84
CA GLU A 154 -16.28 23.21 -22.52
C GLU A 154 -16.54 23.23 -21.02
N LYS A 155 -17.22 24.29 -20.54
CA LYS A 155 -17.60 24.48 -19.13
C LYS A 155 -18.28 23.25 -18.54
N GLY A 156 -19.21 22.66 -19.29
CA GLY A 156 -19.98 21.50 -18.84
C GLY A 156 -19.10 20.27 -18.60
N VAL A 157 -18.18 19.99 -19.52
CA VAL A 157 -17.25 18.85 -19.42
C VAL A 157 -16.31 19.04 -18.24
N GLY A 158 -15.74 20.24 -18.07
CA GLY A 158 -14.82 20.54 -16.97
C GLY A 158 -15.46 20.41 -15.59
N ILE A 159 -16.70 20.88 -15.41
CA ILE A 159 -17.44 20.73 -14.14
C ILE A 159 -17.76 19.26 -13.87
N MET A 160 -18.23 18.50 -14.87
CA MET A 160 -18.52 17.07 -14.75
C MET A 160 -17.28 16.27 -14.34
N LEU A 161 -16.14 16.49 -15.00
CA LEU A 161 -14.87 15.85 -14.67
C LEU A 161 -14.38 16.23 -13.28
N GLY A 162 -14.51 17.51 -12.91
CA GLY A 162 -14.16 18.01 -11.59
C GLY A 162 -14.95 17.32 -10.47
N ILE A 163 -16.27 17.22 -10.61
CA ILE A 163 -17.15 16.51 -9.65
C ILE A 163 -16.77 15.03 -9.57
N LEU A 164 -16.55 14.37 -10.72
CA LEU A 164 -16.14 12.97 -10.77
C LEU A 164 -14.84 12.72 -9.99
N LEU A 165 -13.81 13.54 -10.23
CA LEU A 165 -12.53 13.48 -9.52
C LEU A 165 -12.71 13.72 -8.01
N MET A 166 -13.58 14.66 -7.64
CA MET A 166 -13.88 14.97 -6.24
C MET A 166 -14.53 13.78 -5.52
N VAL A 167 -15.52 13.12 -6.14
CA VAL A 167 -16.18 11.92 -5.61
C VAL A 167 -15.20 10.77 -5.43
N ILE A 168 -14.33 10.52 -6.43
CA ILE A 168 -13.25 9.51 -6.34
C ILE A 168 -12.33 9.84 -5.17
N GLY A 169 -11.89 11.10 -5.05
CA GLY A 169 -11.07 11.60 -3.95
C GLY A 169 -11.70 11.34 -2.58
N MET A 170 -13.00 11.62 -2.42
CA MET A 170 -13.76 11.35 -1.19
C MET A 170 -13.87 9.86 -0.86
N ILE A 171 -14.13 9.00 -1.85
CA ILE A 171 -14.18 7.54 -1.66
C ILE A 171 -12.83 7.00 -1.19
N LEU A 172 -11.73 7.48 -1.81
CA LEU A 172 -10.37 7.10 -1.43
C LEU A 172 -9.98 7.60 -0.04
N ASN A 173 -10.46 8.78 0.35
CA ASN A 173 -10.21 9.39 1.65
C ASN A 173 -11.18 8.97 2.76
N LYS A 174 -12.23 8.20 2.46
CA LYS A 174 -13.21 7.74 3.45
C LYS A 174 -12.47 6.92 4.51
N LYS A 175 -12.16 7.61 5.63
CA LYS A 175 -11.59 6.99 6.82
C LYS A 175 -12.55 5.87 7.19
N LYS A 176 -12.02 4.74 7.67
CA LYS A 176 -12.83 3.76 8.40
C LYS A 176 -13.31 4.45 9.69
N ALA A 177 -14.31 5.33 9.56
CA ALA A 177 -15.12 5.81 10.64
C ALA A 177 -15.94 4.58 11.07
N GLY A 178 -15.67 4.09 12.28
CA GLY A 178 -16.23 2.83 12.78
C GLY A 178 -15.15 1.83 13.15
N ASN A 179 -14.30 2.22 14.11
CA ASN A 179 -13.82 1.38 15.22
C ASN A 179 -13.09 2.29 16.21
N TYR A 180 -13.73 3.42 16.57
CA TYR A 180 -13.46 4.07 17.85
C TYR A 180 -14.01 3.10 18.90
N SER A 181 -13.11 2.39 19.58
CA SER A 181 -12.75 2.73 20.94
C SER A 181 -13.80 2.21 21.93
N GLU A 182 -13.94 0.88 21.97
CA GLU A 182 -14.32 0.25 23.22
C GLU A 182 -13.13 0.42 24.18
N ASN A 183 -13.43 1.17 25.23
CA ASN A 183 -12.64 1.56 26.38
C ASN A 183 -11.74 0.43 26.93
N SER A 184 -10.44 0.43 26.61
CA SER A 184 -9.44 -0.35 27.35
C SER A 184 -8.25 0.51 27.74
N ARG A 185 -8.40 1.20 28.88
CA ARG A 185 -7.28 1.66 29.72
C ARG A 185 -6.55 0.44 30.31
N THR A 186 -5.91 -0.38 29.48
CA THR A 186 -5.04 -1.46 29.94
C THR A 186 -3.69 -1.35 29.27
N PHE A 187 -2.71 -0.98 30.09
CA PHE A 187 -1.29 -1.28 29.96
C PHE A 187 -0.60 -0.82 28.67
N ARG A 188 -0.10 0.43 28.70
CA ARG A 188 1.05 0.85 27.91
C ARG A 188 2.34 0.42 28.63
N PHE A 189 2.73 -0.83 28.49
CA PHE A 189 4.13 -1.23 28.62
C PHE A 189 4.43 -2.24 27.50
N GLY A 190 5.35 -1.89 26.60
CA GLY A 190 5.89 -2.85 25.63
C GLY A 190 5.38 -2.80 24.18
N LYS A 191 4.92 -1.65 23.67
CA LYS A 191 4.74 -1.43 22.21
C LYS A 191 5.75 -0.43 21.66
N LYS A 192 7.03 -0.77 21.77
CA LYS A 192 8.10 -0.15 20.98
C LYS A 192 8.89 -1.30 20.36
N LEU A 193 9.05 -1.26 19.04
CA LEU A 193 9.66 -2.26 18.14
C LEU A 193 8.71 -3.38 17.69
N GLY A 194 8.17 -3.23 16.49
CA GLY A 194 7.35 -4.25 15.84
C GLY A 194 6.39 -3.72 14.77
N TYR A 195 6.73 -2.67 14.03
CA TYR A 195 6.03 -2.32 12.79
C TYR A 195 6.44 -3.27 11.67
N GLY A 196 6.23 -4.57 11.86
CA GLY A 196 6.15 -5.50 10.75
C GLY A 196 4.89 -5.16 9.98
N LEU A 197 5.04 -4.77 8.71
CA LEU A 197 3.98 -4.59 7.72
C LEU A 197 2.98 -5.74 7.80
N ALA A 198 1.93 -5.55 8.62
CA ALA A 198 0.72 -6.31 8.51
C ALA A 198 0.04 -5.80 7.24
N TYR A 199 0.46 -6.34 6.09
CA TYR A 199 -0.35 -6.35 4.89
C TYR A 199 -1.73 -6.83 5.32
N SER A 200 -2.65 -5.87 5.37
CA SER A 200 -4.05 -6.12 5.70
C SER A 200 -4.59 -6.96 4.55
N ALA A 201 -4.63 -8.27 4.76
CA ALA A 201 -5.10 -9.28 3.83
C ALA A 201 -6.62 -9.18 3.55
N SER A 202 -7.21 -7.98 3.60
CA SER A 202 -8.65 -7.75 3.55
C SER A 202 -9.15 -6.98 2.32
N LYS A 203 -8.36 -6.79 1.26
CA LYS A 203 -8.86 -6.09 0.06
C LYS A 203 -8.48 -6.67 -1.32
N PRO A 204 -8.59 -8.00 -1.56
CA PRO A 204 -8.60 -8.48 -2.95
C PRO A 204 -9.75 -7.83 -3.75
N LYS A 205 -10.90 -7.59 -3.10
CA LYS A 205 -12.11 -7.04 -3.75
C LYS A 205 -11.93 -5.66 -4.40
N LEU A 206 -11.20 -4.74 -3.76
CA LEU A 206 -11.01 -3.40 -4.31
C LEU A 206 -10.13 -3.44 -5.57
N LEU A 207 -9.11 -4.29 -5.56
CA LEU A 207 -8.19 -4.43 -6.67
C LEU A 207 -8.87 -5.09 -7.88
N CYS A 208 -9.72 -6.11 -7.65
CA CYS A 208 -10.56 -6.67 -8.71
C CYS A 208 -11.51 -5.61 -9.31
N PHE A 209 -12.09 -4.74 -8.48
CA PHE A 209 -13.02 -3.70 -8.94
C PHE A 209 -12.34 -2.62 -9.79
N ILE A 210 -11.10 -2.24 -9.42
CA ILE A 210 -10.30 -1.28 -10.19
C ILE A 210 -9.92 -1.87 -11.56
N ILE A 211 -9.50 -3.14 -11.61
CA ILE A 211 -9.18 -3.83 -12.86
C ILE A 211 -10.42 -3.88 -13.78
N LEU A 212 -11.60 -4.13 -13.22
CA LEU A 212 -12.85 -4.20 -13.96
C LEU A 212 -13.25 -2.83 -14.55
N LEU A 213 -13.14 -1.75 -13.76
CA LEU A 213 -13.39 -0.38 -14.24
C LEU A 213 -12.40 0.05 -15.32
N LEU A 214 -11.12 -0.28 -15.15
CA LEU A 214 -10.09 0.02 -16.15
C LEU A 214 -10.34 -0.74 -17.46
N GLY A 215 -10.73 -2.02 -17.36
CA GLY A 215 -11.13 -2.83 -18.51
C GLY A 215 -12.31 -2.20 -19.26
N MET A 216 -13.36 -1.76 -18.56
CA MET A 216 -14.51 -1.10 -19.20
C MET A 216 -14.13 0.22 -19.88
N ALA A 217 -13.28 1.04 -19.25
CA ALA A 217 -12.83 2.30 -19.84
C ALA A 217 -12.00 2.11 -21.12
N LEU A 218 -11.08 1.14 -21.12
CA LEU A 218 -10.26 0.81 -22.31
C LEU A 218 -11.09 0.20 -23.43
N LEU A 219 -12.09 -0.61 -23.08
CA LEU A 219 -13.01 -1.20 -24.06
C LEU A 219 -13.87 -0.11 -24.70
N TYR A 220 -14.38 0.85 -23.92
CA TYR A 220 -15.11 2.01 -24.42
C TYR A 220 -14.26 2.86 -25.38
N PHE A 221 -13.01 3.20 -25.00
CA PHE A 221 -12.08 3.91 -25.86
C PHE A 221 -11.71 3.14 -27.13
N GLY A 222 -11.58 1.82 -27.04
CA GLY A 222 -11.33 0.96 -28.19
C GLY A 222 -12.47 0.99 -29.21
N ILE A 223 -13.73 0.99 -28.73
CA ILE A 223 -14.93 1.05 -29.57
C ILE A 223 -15.06 2.43 -30.24
N THR A 224 -14.92 3.52 -29.48
CA THR A 224 -15.08 4.87 -30.04
C THR A 224 -13.93 5.30 -30.94
N GLY A 225 -12.71 4.83 -30.67
CA GLY A 225 -11.52 5.14 -31.46
C GLY A 225 -11.22 4.16 -32.59
N GLY A 226 -12.02 3.11 -32.79
CA GLY A 226 -11.82 2.09 -33.83
C GLY A 226 -10.52 1.29 -33.72
N LYS A 227 -9.85 1.32 -32.56
CA LYS A 227 -8.54 0.68 -32.38
C LYS A 227 -8.69 -0.69 -31.72
N LEU A 228 -8.64 -1.74 -32.54
CA LEU A 228 -8.77 -3.15 -32.17
C LEU A 228 -7.86 -3.58 -30.99
N ILE A 229 -6.65 -3.03 -30.90
CA ILE A 229 -5.69 -3.35 -29.83
C ILE A 229 -6.23 -2.94 -28.45
N PHE A 230 -6.81 -1.75 -28.33
CA PHE A 230 -7.39 -1.27 -27.07
C PHE A 230 -8.64 -2.06 -26.68
N MET A 231 -9.42 -2.49 -27.67
CA MET A 231 -10.56 -3.38 -27.48
C MET A 231 -10.13 -4.74 -26.91
N GLY A 232 -9.07 -5.34 -27.46
CA GLY A 232 -8.52 -6.61 -26.99
C GLY A 232 -7.97 -6.55 -25.57
N ILE A 233 -7.18 -5.50 -25.26
CA ILE A 233 -6.64 -5.29 -23.89
C ILE A 233 -7.77 -5.04 -22.89
N GLY A 234 -8.76 -4.23 -23.26
CA GLY A 234 -9.94 -3.96 -22.44
C GLY A 234 -10.71 -5.23 -22.07
N LEU A 235 -10.95 -6.10 -23.05
CA LEU A 235 -11.65 -7.38 -22.85
C LEU A 235 -10.88 -8.31 -21.88
N VAL A 236 -9.56 -8.45 -22.08
CA VAL A 236 -8.71 -9.31 -21.23
C VAL A 236 -8.70 -8.82 -19.78
N LEU A 237 -8.62 -7.50 -19.57
CA LEU A 237 -8.68 -6.91 -18.21
C LEU A 237 -10.05 -7.11 -17.56
N LEU A 238 -11.13 -7.02 -18.33
CA LEU A 238 -12.50 -7.26 -17.84
C LEU A 238 -12.66 -8.71 -17.37
N LEU A 239 -12.16 -9.68 -18.16
CA LEU A 239 -12.15 -11.11 -17.80
C LEU A 239 -11.30 -11.40 -16.56
N LEU A 240 -10.11 -10.81 -16.43
CA LEU A 240 -9.27 -10.91 -15.24
C LEU A 240 -9.93 -10.31 -13.99
N GLY A 241 -10.60 -9.17 -14.15
CA GLY A 241 -11.37 -8.51 -13.09
C GLY A 241 -12.50 -9.40 -12.58
N LEU A 242 -13.26 -10.00 -13.49
CA LEU A 242 -14.32 -10.96 -13.19
C LEU A 242 -13.77 -12.23 -12.52
N TRP A 243 -12.71 -12.82 -13.06
CA TRP A 243 -12.05 -13.98 -12.46
C TRP A 243 -11.64 -13.70 -11.01
N CYS A 244 -10.99 -12.56 -10.76
CA CYS A 244 -10.58 -12.12 -9.44
C CYS A 244 -11.77 -11.97 -8.47
N LEU A 245 -12.92 -11.54 -8.97
CA LEU A 245 -14.15 -11.34 -8.20
C LEU A 245 -14.82 -12.67 -7.81
N PHE A 246 -14.78 -13.65 -8.71
CA PHE A 246 -15.37 -14.98 -8.51
C PHE A 246 -14.45 -15.97 -7.77
N HIS A 247 -13.13 -15.86 -7.94
CA HIS A 247 -12.16 -16.75 -7.30
C HIS A 247 -11.90 -16.35 -5.83
N LYS A 248 -12.98 -16.21 -5.05
CA LYS A 248 -12.94 -16.07 -3.60
C LYS A 248 -12.43 -17.38 -3.02
N LYS A 249 -11.11 -17.50 -2.83
CA LYS A 249 -10.53 -18.54 -1.97
C LYS A 249 -11.28 -18.47 -0.64
N ARG A 250 -12.12 -19.48 -0.36
CA ARG A 250 -12.61 -19.75 0.99
C ARG A 250 -11.35 -19.99 1.81
N ILE A 251 -10.82 -18.93 2.42
CA ILE A 251 -9.90 -19.09 3.53
C ILE A 251 -10.76 -19.83 4.56
N PRO A 252 -10.45 -21.09 4.89
CA PRO A 252 -11.16 -21.76 5.95
C PRO A 252 -10.98 -20.87 7.17
N ASN A 253 -12.08 -20.31 7.68
CA ASN A 253 -12.07 -19.59 8.94
C ASN A 253 -11.60 -20.61 9.99
N SER A 254 -10.31 -20.60 10.29
CA SER A 254 -9.72 -21.30 11.42
C SER A 254 -10.04 -20.52 12.70
N GLY A 255 -11.30 -20.15 12.85
CA GLY A 255 -11.84 -19.59 14.07
C GLY A 255 -12.29 -20.76 14.92
N LEU A 256 -11.75 -20.85 16.13
CA LEU A 256 -12.36 -21.56 17.26
C LEU A 256 -13.87 -21.53 17.09
N ILE A 257 -14.46 -22.71 16.86
CA ILE A 257 -15.90 -22.85 16.63
C ILE A 257 -16.56 -22.24 17.87
N PRO A 258 -17.32 -21.14 17.72
CA PRO A 258 -18.01 -20.58 18.87
C PRO A 258 -18.90 -21.69 19.45
N PRO A 259 -19.01 -21.78 20.79
CA PRO A 259 -19.92 -22.76 21.38
C PRO A 259 -21.30 -22.57 20.74
N LYS A 260 -21.91 -23.67 20.30
CA LYS A 260 -23.30 -23.66 19.79
C LYS A 260 -24.20 -23.38 20.98
N VAL A 261 -24.37 -22.10 21.31
CA VAL A 261 -25.32 -21.65 22.31
C VAL A 261 -26.71 -21.94 21.76
N SER A 262 -27.52 -22.72 22.48
CA SER A 262 -28.93 -22.93 22.11
C SER A 262 -29.61 -21.56 22.08
N GLN A 263 -30.29 -21.25 20.98
CA GLN A 263 -30.97 -19.95 20.80
C GLN A 263 -32.06 -19.69 21.85
N ASN A 264 -32.49 -20.73 22.57
CA ASN A 264 -33.51 -20.67 23.61
C ASN A 264 -32.92 -20.63 25.04
N ALA A 265 -31.61 -20.48 25.21
CA ALA A 265 -30.99 -20.42 26.52
C ALA A 265 -31.36 -19.12 27.27
N PRO A 266 -31.61 -19.17 28.59
CA PRO A 266 -31.88 -17.97 29.37
C PRO A 266 -30.70 -16.98 29.29
N PRO A 267 -30.92 -15.66 29.30
CA PRO A 267 -29.87 -14.65 29.12
C PRO A 267 -28.64 -14.85 30.03
N GLN A 268 -28.85 -15.29 31.27
CA GLN A 268 -27.77 -15.57 32.22
C GLN A 268 -26.85 -16.72 31.80
N ALA A 269 -27.37 -17.74 31.10
CA ALA A 269 -26.57 -18.85 30.58
C ALA A 269 -25.67 -18.38 29.42
N ILE A 270 -26.20 -17.51 28.56
CA ILE A 270 -25.45 -16.91 27.44
C ILE A 270 -24.27 -16.08 27.97
N GLU A 271 -24.46 -15.30 29.03
CA GLU A 271 -23.38 -14.52 29.64
C GLU A 271 -22.30 -15.40 30.28
N LYS A 272 -22.68 -16.46 30.99
CA LYS A 272 -21.74 -17.43 31.56
C LYS A 272 -20.90 -18.11 30.47
N GLU A 273 -21.50 -18.50 29.36
CA GLU A 273 -20.77 -19.09 28.22
C GLU A 273 -19.82 -18.11 27.55
N LYS A 274 -20.24 -16.85 27.35
CA LYS A 274 -19.35 -15.78 26.85
C LYS A 274 -18.14 -15.61 27.76
N LEU A 275 -18.34 -15.61 29.08
CA LEU A 275 -17.26 -15.46 30.05
C LEU A 275 -16.30 -16.66 30.05
N ILE A 276 -16.82 -17.89 29.93
CA ILE A 276 -16.01 -19.11 29.76
C ILE A 276 -15.20 -19.05 28.47
N TYR A 277 -15.82 -18.63 27.36
CA TYR A 277 -15.16 -18.49 26.08
C TYR A 277 -14.04 -17.44 26.14
N GLN A 278 -14.28 -16.28 26.75
CA GLN A 278 -13.25 -15.26 26.96
C GLN A 278 -12.09 -15.76 27.83
N LYS A 279 -12.37 -16.52 28.90
CA LYS A 279 -11.34 -17.15 29.73
C LYS A 279 -10.49 -18.13 28.91
N ARG A 280 -11.11 -18.96 28.06
CA ARG A 280 -10.39 -19.87 27.13
C ARG A 280 -9.53 -19.11 26.13
N GLN A 281 -10.02 -18.02 25.54
CA GLN A 281 -9.23 -17.21 24.61
C GLN A 281 -7.99 -16.61 25.28
N ARG A 282 -8.14 -16.10 26.51
CA ARG A 282 -7.01 -15.57 27.30
C ARG A 282 -5.99 -16.66 27.65
N SER A 283 -6.45 -17.86 28.03
CA SER A 283 -5.53 -18.96 28.32
C SER A 283 -4.77 -19.44 27.08
N ILE A 284 -5.44 -19.54 25.92
CA ILE A 284 -4.79 -19.88 24.66
C ILE A 284 -3.72 -18.83 24.29
N TYR A 285 -4.04 -17.54 24.47
CA TYR A 285 -3.10 -16.46 24.22
C TYR A 285 -1.87 -16.53 25.13
N ASP A 286 -2.05 -16.79 26.43
CA ASP A 286 -0.96 -16.97 27.39
C ASP A 286 -0.07 -18.17 27.03
N LEU A 287 -0.67 -19.30 26.69
CA LEU A 287 0.06 -20.48 26.19
C LEU A 287 0.89 -20.16 24.94
N LYS A 288 0.35 -19.35 24.01
CA LYS A 288 1.10 -18.91 22.81
C LYS A 288 2.31 -18.04 23.18
N GLN A 289 2.16 -17.11 24.11
CA GLN A 289 3.28 -16.26 24.56
C GLN A 289 4.37 -17.10 25.23
N LYS A 290 3.99 -18.05 26.10
CA LYS A 290 4.92 -19.00 26.72
C LYS A 290 5.65 -19.83 25.66
N TYR A 291 4.94 -20.37 24.67
CA TYR A 291 5.56 -21.13 23.58
C TYR A 291 6.62 -20.31 22.83
N ILE A 292 6.33 -19.04 22.51
CA ILE A 292 7.28 -18.13 21.85
C ILE A 292 8.50 -17.86 22.74
N ALA A 293 8.30 -17.63 24.03
CA ALA A 293 9.39 -17.41 24.98
C ALA A 293 10.33 -18.63 25.05
N TYR A 294 9.77 -19.83 25.15
CA TYR A 294 10.55 -21.08 25.12
C TYR A 294 11.24 -21.30 23.77
N GLY A 295 10.58 -20.99 22.65
CA GLY A 295 11.20 -21.05 21.32
C GLY A 295 12.43 -20.13 21.19
N ASN A 296 12.33 -18.89 21.69
CA ASN A 296 13.47 -17.96 21.72
C ASN A 296 14.62 -18.51 22.58
N ARG A 297 14.30 -19.05 23.77
CA ARG A 297 15.29 -19.63 24.68
C ARG A 297 15.96 -20.87 24.07
N PHE A 298 15.20 -21.72 23.38
CA PHE A 298 15.73 -22.89 22.69
C PHE A 298 16.79 -22.50 21.66
N ASN A 299 16.52 -21.46 20.85
CA ASN A 299 17.47 -20.98 19.86
C ASN A 299 18.78 -20.47 20.48
N GLN A 300 18.74 -19.91 21.69
CA GLN A 300 19.93 -19.45 22.42
C GLN A 300 20.75 -20.60 23.01
N VAL A 301 20.08 -21.62 23.54
CA VAL A 301 20.71 -22.65 24.38
C VAL A 301 21.02 -23.96 23.64
N SER A 302 20.34 -24.23 22.53
CA SER A 302 20.43 -25.51 21.79
C SER A 302 21.86 -25.94 21.43
N ARG A 303 22.79 -24.98 21.24
CA ARG A 303 24.19 -25.28 20.90
C ARG A 303 25.09 -25.47 22.11
N SER A 304 24.79 -24.81 23.23
CA SER A 304 25.68 -24.74 24.39
C SER A 304 25.29 -25.73 25.50
N ASN A 305 24.00 -26.05 25.65
CA ASN A 305 23.53 -26.93 26.71
C ASN A 305 22.45 -27.91 26.20
N PRO A 306 22.85 -29.11 25.76
CA PRO A 306 21.94 -30.12 25.24
C PRO A 306 20.84 -30.54 26.23
N GLN A 307 21.18 -30.65 27.52
CA GLN A 307 20.22 -31.06 28.54
C GLN A 307 19.13 -30.01 28.78
N GLU A 308 19.50 -28.73 28.83
CA GLU A 308 18.53 -27.63 28.96
C GLU A 308 17.63 -27.54 27.72
N SER A 309 18.19 -27.73 26.52
CA SER A 309 17.42 -27.75 25.28
C SER A 309 16.34 -28.85 25.26
N LYS A 310 16.67 -30.05 25.76
CA LYS A 310 15.71 -31.17 25.89
C LYS A 310 14.57 -30.84 26.83
N ARG A 311 14.85 -30.18 27.97
CA ARG A 311 13.82 -29.71 28.92
C ARG A 311 12.92 -28.64 28.31
N ILE A 312 13.48 -27.73 27.51
CA ILE A 312 12.71 -26.70 26.80
C ILE A 312 11.75 -27.35 25.79
N LEU A 313 12.22 -28.33 25.00
CA LEU A 313 11.37 -29.05 24.05
C LEU A 313 10.24 -29.83 24.74
N GLN A 314 10.52 -30.48 25.87
CA GLN A 314 9.49 -31.13 26.68
C GLN A 314 8.45 -30.12 27.18
N THR A 315 8.88 -28.92 27.57
CA THR A 315 7.97 -27.86 28.02
C THR A 315 7.10 -27.33 26.88
N MET A 316 7.67 -27.16 25.68
CA MET A 316 6.93 -26.77 24.48
C MET A 316 5.86 -27.82 24.11
N ASP A 317 6.17 -29.11 24.20
CA ASP A 317 5.21 -30.20 24.01
C ASP A 317 4.05 -30.15 25.03
N ILE A 318 4.36 -29.87 26.30
CA ILE A 318 3.35 -29.72 27.34
C ILE A 318 2.41 -28.56 26.99
N ILE A 319 2.94 -27.43 26.53
CA ILE A 319 2.14 -26.26 26.12
C ILE A 319 1.20 -26.62 24.95
N ILE A 320 1.69 -27.35 23.93
CA ILE A 320 0.86 -27.82 22.82
C ILE A 320 -0.25 -28.76 23.32
N LYS A 321 0.08 -29.71 24.22
CA LYS A 321 -0.91 -30.61 24.83
C LYS A 321 -1.97 -29.84 25.63
N MET A 322 -1.59 -28.79 26.36
CA MET A 322 -2.54 -27.92 27.07
C MET A 322 -3.45 -27.18 26.09
N ALA A 323 -2.92 -26.64 24.98
CA ALA A 323 -3.73 -25.99 23.95
C ALA A 323 -4.70 -26.96 23.27
N LYS A 324 -4.27 -28.22 23.01
CA LYS A 324 -5.11 -29.28 22.46
C LYS A 324 -6.26 -29.65 23.41
N LYS A 325 -6.00 -29.72 24.72
CA LYS A 325 -7.05 -29.90 25.75
C LYS A 325 -8.08 -28.77 25.75
N GLN A 326 -7.72 -27.57 25.29
CA GLN A 326 -8.63 -26.43 25.13
C GLN A 326 -9.36 -26.42 23.76
N GLY A 327 -9.20 -27.45 22.95
CA GLY A 327 -9.88 -27.62 21.66
C GLY A 327 -9.17 -26.96 20.46
N VAL A 328 -7.94 -26.48 20.64
CA VAL A 328 -7.15 -25.87 19.56
C VAL A 328 -6.38 -26.97 18.82
N LYS A 329 -6.52 -27.04 17.49
CA LYS A 329 -5.68 -27.93 16.67
C LYS A 329 -4.24 -27.42 16.68
N GLU A 330 -3.27 -28.32 16.76
CA GLU A 330 -1.85 -27.96 16.79
C GLU A 330 -1.44 -27.05 15.62
N ARG A 331 -1.87 -27.39 14.39
CA ARG A 331 -1.62 -26.56 13.21
C ARG A 331 -2.16 -25.13 13.39
N GLU A 332 -3.32 -24.95 14.00
CA GLU A 332 -3.92 -23.64 14.27
C GLU A 332 -3.22 -22.89 15.41
N PHE A 333 -2.72 -23.63 16.40
CA PHE A 333 -1.91 -23.07 17.47
C PHE A 333 -0.61 -22.49 16.91
N LEU A 334 0.06 -23.24 16.02
CA LEU A 334 1.35 -22.89 15.42
C LEU A 334 1.24 -21.94 14.21
N SER A 335 0.14 -21.94 13.46
CA SER A 335 -0.03 -21.13 12.23
C SER A 335 -0.23 -19.63 12.49
N ASN A 336 -0.31 -19.20 13.75
CA ASN A 336 -0.51 -17.79 14.05
C ASN A 336 0.73 -17.00 13.59
N LYS A 337 0.53 -15.83 12.97
CA LYS A 337 1.60 -15.01 12.36
C LYS A 337 2.79 -14.71 13.29
N TYR A 338 2.58 -14.79 14.60
CA TYR A 338 3.58 -14.60 15.65
C TYR A 338 4.44 -15.83 15.94
N ILE A 339 3.97 -17.03 15.56
CA ILE A 339 4.64 -18.33 15.75
C ILE A 339 5.20 -18.85 14.42
N MET A 340 4.90 -18.23 13.27
CA MET A 340 5.29 -18.73 11.93
C MET A 340 6.79 -18.87 11.65
N ASN A 341 7.67 -18.41 12.55
CA ASN A 341 9.11 -18.71 12.47
C ASN A 341 9.51 -19.99 13.23
N TYR A 342 8.59 -20.56 14.02
CA TYR A 342 8.81 -21.76 14.81
C TYR A 342 8.23 -22.96 14.08
N LYS A 343 9.10 -23.94 13.88
CA LYS A 343 8.75 -25.24 13.32
C LYS A 343 7.97 -26.05 14.37
N PRO A 344 7.16 -27.04 13.94
CA PRO A 344 6.60 -28.04 14.83
C PRO A 344 7.70 -28.66 15.69
N VAL A 345 7.40 -29.01 16.95
CA VAL A 345 8.41 -29.58 17.88
C VAL A 345 9.06 -30.83 17.30
N ASP A 346 8.30 -31.66 16.59
CA ASP A 346 8.81 -32.84 15.89
C ASP A 346 9.85 -32.51 14.80
N GLU A 347 9.64 -31.42 14.06
CA GLU A 347 10.59 -30.97 13.05
C GLU A 347 11.86 -30.38 13.69
N ILE A 348 11.71 -29.72 14.85
CA ILE A 348 12.85 -29.23 15.65
C ILE A 348 13.67 -30.43 16.14
N ARG A 349 13.05 -31.45 16.72
CA ARG A 349 13.73 -32.69 17.15
C ARG A 349 14.52 -33.33 16.03
N LYS A 350 13.87 -33.55 14.88
CA LYS A 350 14.49 -34.16 13.69
C LYS A 350 15.72 -33.39 13.20
N LYS A 351 15.73 -32.06 13.27
CA LYS A 351 16.88 -31.24 12.86
C LYS A 351 17.99 -31.14 13.91
N SER A 352 17.64 -31.32 15.18
CA SER A 352 18.55 -31.11 16.31
C SER A 352 19.23 -32.41 16.78
N GLY A 353 18.78 -33.57 16.29
CA GLY A 353 19.28 -34.88 16.73
C GLY A 353 18.74 -35.33 18.09
N TYR A 354 17.56 -34.84 18.50
CA TYR A 354 16.89 -35.19 19.76
C TYR A 354 15.72 -36.15 19.61
#